data_AF-A0AA88XRE9-F1
#
_entry.id   AF-A0AA88XRE9-F1
#
_cell.length_a   1.000
_cell.length_b   1.000
_cell.length_c   1.000
_cell.angle_alpha   90.00
_cell.angle_beta   90.00
_cell.angle_gamma   90.00
#
_symmetry.space_group_name_H-M   'P 1'
#
loop_
_entity.id
_entity.type
_entity.pdbx_description
1 polymer ?
#
loop_
_entity_poly.entity_id
_entity_poly.type
_entity_poly.pdbx_seq_one_letter_code
_entity_poly.pdbx_strand_id
1 'polypeptide(L)'
;MKSHDATTSACPICSKKVKELEAHIEKCGSWKPPNLFACETCGTTFATEANLKKHLKHRHNPTIYTCECGKPFPYKFSLKRHQKKCGNRQ
;
A
#
# COMPACT_ATOMS: atom_id res chain seq x y z
N MET A 1 -21.88 -47.65 -0.94
CA MET A 1 -21.53 -47.19 0.42
C MET A 1 -21.09 -45.74 0.30
N LYS A 2 -21.88 -44.82 0.86
CA LYS A 2 -21.65 -43.37 0.76
C LYS A 2 -20.60 -43.00 1.80
N SER A 3 -19.63 -42.15 1.43
CA SER A 3 -19.09 -41.05 2.25
C SER A 3 -18.04 -40.28 1.46
N HIS A 4 -18.48 -39.37 0.60
CA HIS A 4 -17.67 -38.19 0.25
C HIS A 4 -17.86 -37.19 1.39
N ASP A 5 -17.18 -37.43 2.53
CA ASP A 5 -17.16 -36.46 3.61
C ASP A 5 -16.20 -35.35 3.24
N ALA A 6 -16.70 -34.35 2.53
CA ALA A 6 -15.97 -33.11 2.30
C ALA A 6 -15.94 -32.36 3.64
N THR A 7 -14.91 -32.62 4.45
CA THR A 7 -14.67 -31.91 5.71
C THR A 7 -14.52 -30.42 5.40
N THR A 8 -15.59 -29.66 5.58
CA THR A 8 -15.64 -28.22 5.37
C THR A 8 -15.50 -27.55 6.72
N SER A 9 -14.48 -26.70 6.86
CA SER A 9 -14.23 -25.93 8.08
C SER A 9 -14.91 -24.58 7.98
N ALA A 10 -15.57 -24.16 9.07
CA ALA A 10 -16.19 -22.85 9.15
C ALA A 10 -15.15 -21.78 9.45
N CYS A 11 -15.14 -20.71 8.67
CA CYS A 11 -14.25 -19.58 8.90
C CYS A 11 -14.62 -18.84 10.19
N PRO A 12 -13.73 -18.68 11.17
CA PRO A 12 -14.03 -17.96 12.41
C PRO A 12 -14.24 -16.45 12.20
N ILE A 13 -13.87 -15.92 11.02
CA ILE A 13 -13.92 -14.48 10.70
C ILE A 13 -15.25 -14.12 10.02
N CYS A 14 -15.69 -14.92 9.04
CA CYS A 14 -16.90 -14.64 8.26
C CYS A 14 -17.96 -15.74 8.32
N SER A 15 -17.73 -16.79 9.12
CA SER A 15 -18.62 -17.96 9.30
C SER A 15 -18.94 -18.76 8.02
N LYS A 16 -18.22 -18.54 6.92
CA LYS A 16 -18.39 -19.33 5.69
C LYS A 16 -17.76 -20.71 5.84
N LYS A 17 -18.50 -21.75 5.46
CA LYS A 17 -17.98 -23.12 5.37
C LYS A 17 -17.16 -23.26 4.09
N VAL A 18 -15.86 -23.51 4.24
CA VAL A 18 -14.90 -23.64 3.15
C VAL A 18 -14.13 -24.94 3.29
N LYS A 19 -13.66 -25.50 2.17
CA LYS A 19 -12.85 -26.73 2.19
C LYS A 19 -11.40 -26.46 2.55
N GLU A 20 -10.92 -25.24 2.25
CA GLU A 20 -9.53 -24.82 2.48
C GLU A 20 -9.55 -23.53 3.33
N LEU A 21 -9.54 -23.72 4.66
CA LEU A 21 -9.71 -22.63 5.63
C LEU A 21 -8.55 -21.63 5.59
N GLU A 22 -7.30 -22.11 5.54
CA GLU A 22 -6.10 -21.25 5.55
C GLU A 22 -6.07 -20.30 4.34
N ALA A 23 -6.20 -20.82 3.12
CA ALA A 23 -6.22 -20.00 1.90
C ALA A 23 -7.46 -19.08 1.83
N HIS A 24 -8.57 -19.50 2.44
CA HIS A 24 -9.74 -18.63 2.58
C HIS A 24 -9.48 -17.47 3.54
N ILE A 25 -8.84 -17.70 4.69
CA ILE A 25 -8.53 -16.67 5.69
C ILE A 25 -7.67 -15.57 5.05
N GLU A 26 -6.66 -15.93 4.25
CA GLU A 26 -5.78 -14.96 3.58
C GLU A 26 -6.52 -13.97 2.67
N LYS A 27 -7.63 -14.41 2.08
CA LYS A 27 -8.46 -13.63 1.14
C LYS A 27 -9.82 -13.27 1.74
N CYS A 28 -10.01 -13.50 3.02
CA CYS A 28 -11.26 -13.20 3.70
C CYS A 28 -11.37 -11.67 3.78
N GLY A 29 -12.41 -11.08 3.19
CA GLY A 29 -12.56 -9.62 3.12
C GLY A 29 -12.65 -8.89 4.47
N SER A 30 -12.74 -9.65 5.57
CA SER A 30 -12.74 -9.15 6.95
C SER A 30 -11.42 -9.44 7.69
N TRP A 31 -10.49 -10.18 7.08
CA TRP A 31 -9.17 -10.44 7.63
C TRP A 31 -8.25 -9.24 7.35
N LYS A 32 -7.81 -8.57 8.43
CA LYS A 32 -6.65 -7.67 8.37
C LYS A 32 -5.40 -8.52 8.60
N PRO A 33 -4.51 -8.67 7.60
CA PRO A 33 -3.24 -9.33 7.82
C PRO A 33 -2.49 -8.64 8.97
N PRO A 34 -1.93 -9.40 9.93
CA PRO A 34 -1.15 -8.83 11.04
C PRO A 34 0.12 -8.13 10.55
N ASN A 35 0.56 -8.38 9.30
CA ASN A 35 1.78 -7.84 8.70
C ASN A 35 1.50 -6.68 7.73
N LEU A 36 0.41 -5.93 7.91
CA LEU A 36 0.18 -4.70 7.14
C LEU A 36 0.90 -3.52 7.79
N PHE A 37 1.59 -2.75 6.97
CA PHE A 37 2.23 -1.50 7.37
C PHE A 37 1.18 -0.38 7.33
N ALA A 38 0.66 -0.01 8.49
CA ALA A 38 -0.33 1.06 8.62
C ALA A 38 0.33 2.44 8.65
N CYS A 39 -0.26 3.41 7.96
CA CYS A 39 0.09 4.81 8.12
C CYS A 39 -0.54 5.34 9.41
N GLU A 40 0.28 5.78 10.36
CA GLU A 40 -0.20 6.35 11.62
C GLU A 40 -0.94 7.69 11.43
N THR A 41 -0.68 8.40 10.33
CA THR A 41 -1.32 9.70 10.06
C THR A 41 -2.73 9.59 9.48
N CYS A 42 -3.03 8.54 8.69
CA CYS A 42 -4.33 8.41 8.03
C CYS A 42 -4.97 7.02 8.15
N GLY A 43 -4.32 6.07 8.82
CA GLY A 43 -4.80 4.70 9.02
C GLY A 43 -4.76 3.81 7.77
N THR A 44 -4.23 4.29 6.64
CA THR A 44 -4.17 3.49 5.41
C THR A 44 -3.14 2.37 5.56
N THR A 45 -3.53 1.14 5.25
CA THR A 45 -2.68 -0.05 5.38
C THR A 45 -2.08 -0.47 4.04
N PHE A 46 -0.80 -0.87 4.07
CA PHE A 46 -0.06 -1.31 2.90
C PHE A 46 0.53 -2.70 3.11
N ALA A 47 0.58 -3.51 2.05
CA ALA A 47 1.13 -4.86 2.09
C ALA A 47 2.65 -4.91 2.34
N THR A 48 3.36 -3.79 2.11
CA THR A 48 4.81 -3.71 2.32
C THR A 48 5.24 -2.36 2.90
N GLU A 49 6.37 -2.36 3.60
CA GLU A 49 6.97 -1.15 4.16
C GLU A 49 7.34 -0.15 3.06
N ALA A 50 7.82 -0.63 1.90
CA ALA A 50 8.20 0.21 0.77
C ALA A 50 6.99 1.01 0.24
N ASN A 51 5.82 0.38 0.19
CA ASN A 51 4.58 1.05 -0.18
C ASN A 51 4.15 2.10 0.86
N LEU A 52 4.26 1.78 2.17
CA LEU A 52 4.00 2.75 3.23
C LEU A 52 4.96 3.95 3.15
N LYS A 53 6.26 3.71 3.01
CA LYS A 53 7.28 4.78 2.87
C LYS A 53 6.99 5.68 1.66
N LYS A 54 6.61 5.10 0.52
CA LYS A 54 6.20 5.87 -0.67
C LYS A 54 4.95 6.70 -0.39
N HIS A 55 3.94 6.13 0.27
CA HIS A 55 2.74 6.83 0.67
C HIS A 55 3.06 8.02 1.59
N LEU A 56 3.82 7.80 2.66
CA LEU A 56 4.26 8.85 3.59
C LEU A 56 4.97 9.96 2.82
N LYS A 57 5.96 9.62 1.99
CA LYS A 57 6.73 10.60 1.19
C LYS A 57 5.88 11.43 0.24
N HIS A 58 4.74 10.94 -0.25
CA HIS A 58 3.91 11.69 -1.19
C HIS A 58 2.73 12.40 -0.53
N ARG A 59 2.24 11.92 0.61
CA ARG A 59 1.01 12.42 1.24
C ARG A 59 1.24 13.15 2.54
N HIS A 60 2.20 12.72 3.36
CA HIS A 60 2.38 13.24 4.72
C HIS A 60 3.73 13.94 4.92
N ASN A 61 4.77 13.52 4.21
CA ASN A 61 6.09 14.14 4.19
C ASN A 61 6.54 14.40 2.74
N PRO A 62 5.81 15.25 1.99
CA PRO A 62 6.15 15.58 0.60
C PRO A 62 7.58 16.11 0.54
N THR A 63 8.50 15.29 0.04
CA THR A 63 9.84 15.77 -0.29
C THR A 63 9.72 16.71 -1.48
N ILE A 64 9.86 18.00 -1.20
CA ILE A 64 9.78 19.03 -2.21
C ILE A 64 11.18 19.20 -2.81
N TYR A 65 11.25 19.03 -4.13
CA TYR A 65 12.45 19.22 -4.91
C TYR A 65 12.46 20.67 -5.40
N THR A 66 13.32 21.49 -4.83
CA THR A 66 13.42 22.91 -5.18
C THR A 66 14.44 23.09 -6.29
N CYS A 67 14.05 23.79 -7.35
CA CYS A 67 14.99 24.24 -8.38
C CYS A 67 15.82 25.41 -7.86
N GLU A 68 17.00 25.65 -8.45
CA GLU A 68 17.84 26.81 -8.14
C GLU A 68 17.14 28.15 -8.41
N CYS A 69 16.04 28.17 -9.18
CA CYS A 69 15.15 29.33 -9.29
C CYS A 69 14.16 29.50 -8.12
N GLY A 70 14.23 28.67 -7.09
CA GLY A 70 13.34 28.67 -5.94
C GLY A 70 11.99 27.97 -6.16
N LYS A 71 11.72 27.43 -7.36
CA LYS A 71 10.42 26.76 -7.64
C LYS A 71 10.36 25.36 -7.00
N PRO A 72 9.33 25.08 -6.17
CA PRO A 72 9.12 23.77 -5.55
C PRO A 72 8.45 22.77 -6.50
N PHE A 73 8.89 21.52 -6.48
CA PHE A 73 8.27 20.42 -7.23
C PHE A 73 8.06 19.18 -6.36
N PRO A 74 6.89 18.52 -6.40
CA PRO A 74 6.63 17.32 -5.59
C PRO A 74 7.34 16.05 -6.10
N TYR A 75 7.91 16.10 -7.30
CA TYR A 75 8.56 14.94 -7.92
C TYR A 75 9.89 15.31 -8.59
N LYS A 76 10.88 14.41 -8.48
CA LYS A 76 12.21 14.57 -9.10
C LYS A 76 12.16 14.67 -10.62
N PHE A 77 11.27 13.94 -11.28
CA PHE A 77 11.11 14.02 -12.74
C PHE A 77 10.52 15.38 -13.17
N SER A 78 9.59 15.94 -12.38
CA SER A 78 9.02 17.27 -12.61
C SER A 78 10.09 18.35 -12.48
N LEU A 79 10.93 18.28 -11.44
CA LEU A 79 12.10 19.15 -11.30
C LEU A 79 13.04 19.02 -12.51
N LYS A 80 13.44 17.80 -12.90
CA LYS A 80 14.35 17.58 -14.04
C LYS A 80 13.81 18.18 -15.34
N ARG A 81 12.52 18.00 -15.62
CA ARG A 81 11.87 18.59 -16.80
C ARG A 81 11.88 20.11 -16.73
N HIS A 82 11.63 20.66 -15.54
CA HIS A 82 11.70 22.10 -15.32
C HIS A 82 13.12 22.64 -15.51
N GLN A 83 14.14 22.03 -14.90
CA GLN A 83 15.55 22.44 -15.02
C GLN A 83 16.01 22.57 -16.48
N LYS A 84 15.56 21.68 -17.38
CA LYS A 84 15.89 21.76 -18.81
C LYS A 84 15.39 23.04 -19.49
N LYS A 85 14.31 23.65 -18.99
CA LYS A 85 13.71 24.88 -19.50
C LYS A 85 13.91 26.06 -18.57
N CYS A 86 14.46 25.82 -17.38
CA CYS A 86 14.66 26.86 -16.40
C CYS A 86 15.85 27.69 -16.86
N GLY A 87 15.61 28.99 -17.09
CA GLY A 87 16.63 29.93 -17.53
C GLY A 87 17.72 30.20 -16.49
N ASN A 88 17.65 29.59 -15.30
CA ASN A 88 18.78 29.53 -14.37
C ASN A 88 19.77 28.46 -14.81
N ARG A 89 20.28 28.65 -16.04
CA ARG A 89 21.55 28.11 -16.48
C ARG A 89 22.58 29.04 -15.83
N GLN A 90 23.48 28.49 -15.02
CA GLN A 90 24.72 29.20 -14.74
C GLN A 90 25.42 29.55 -16.06
#